data_AF-A0A1H9D7E0-F1
#
_entry.id   AF-A0A1H9D7E0-F1
#
_cell.length_a   1.000
_cell.length_b   1.000
_cell.length_c   1.000
_cell.angle_alpha   90.00
_cell.angle_beta   90.00
_cell.angle_gamma   90.00
#
_symmetry.space_group_name_H-M   'P 1'
#
loop_
_entity.id
_entity.type
_entity.pdbx_description
1 polymer ?
#
loop_
_entity_poly.entity_id
_entity_poly.type
_entity_poly.pdbx_seq_one_letter_code
_entity_poly.pdbx_strand_id
1 'polypeptide(L)'
;MPDHAVWPCGPSTDHPDRGETPLHFLAQIACADLPAELWGGLGPREGWLLLFLNGQESFIEDNNKAVHVLPIEELGPEREPPPGTLPVADETFSGPDYGFVRSQNDIPTRWRRWPVDLVTIPSRSVEGSTERTIIPEDFAGTLYDGAPARPATTDWMRTELAPFSWRGVLYVLDSIERKLAENLLPMTKQDRIHMKRPGWIGEATASLDQALARLRGQAEQSPNRPQHEERISDLESARRFLGETGDAVAVQNAMKASQDAHLAWRQDARQRLAALRKWVSSRDLDSPLPSAEWAELRQKLVDDRSPYWFLMGARIGVGTPRRLNGSLLDLARHGLAAAQTQIAADYYTSPKLRDLIPADLLRELEPDWRTLDGNRPHRMGGTPDVIQPARGDEISGELLLFQVASDGAMHWTPGDVGALYVFIDPARLARNDFSELRVTLETY
;
A
#
# COMPACT_ATOMS: atom_id res chain seq x y z
N MET A 1 1.72 19.89 -20.64
CA MET A 1 0.76 19.62 -21.73
C MET A 1 0.29 20.96 -22.32
N PRO A 2 0.26 21.15 -23.65
CA PRO A 2 -0.20 22.40 -24.27
C PRO A 2 -1.65 22.75 -23.91
N ASP A 3 -2.01 24.04 -24.01
CA ASP A 3 -3.36 24.51 -23.66
C ASP A 3 -4.45 23.96 -24.57
N HIS A 4 -4.12 23.67 -25.83
CA HIS A 4 -5.06 23.11 -26.81
C HIS A 4 -5.28 21.60 -26.64
N ALA A 5 -4.40 20.90 -25.89
CA ALA A 5 -4.55 19.48 -25.65
C ALA A 5 -5.60 19.24 -24.56
N VAL A 6 -6.60 18.42 -24.87
CA VAL A 6 -7.69 18.06 -23.96
C VAL A 6 -7.20 16.99 -22.99
N TRP A 7 -7.42 17.18 -21.70
CA TRP A 7 -7.12 16.17 -20.69
C TRP A 7 -8.09 14.98 -20.89
N PRO A 8 -7.60 13.74 -21.06
CA PRO A 8 -8.49 12.59 -21.27
C PRO A 8 -9.45 12.37 -20.11
N CYS A 9 -10.71 12.10 -20.44
CA CYS A 9 -11.73 11.66 -19.50
C CYS A 9 -12.30 10.32 -19.96
N GLY A 10 -12.71 9.49 -19.02
CA GLY A 10 -13.35 8.20 -19.31
C GLY A 10 -14.33 7.78 -18.23
N PRO A 11 -15.31 6.92 -18.56
CA PRO A 11 -16.16 6.31 -17.56
C PRO A 11 -15.38 5.25 -16.76
N SER A 12 -15.85 4.92 -15.56
CA SER A 12 -15.45 3.72 -14.79
C SER A 12 -16.58 2.69 -14.88
N THR A 13 -16.26 1.42 -15.15
CA THR A 13 -17.27 0.35 -15.15
C THR A 13 -17.69 -0.06 -13.74
N ASP A 14 -16.79 0.12 -12.76
CA ASP A 14 -17.08 -0.09 -11.34
C ASP A 14 -17.99 1.01 -10.74
N HIS A 15 -17.93 2.22 -11.31
CA HIS A 15 -18.65 3.39 -10.83
C HIS A 15 -19.40 4.13 -11.95
N PRO A 16 -20.33 3.47 -12.66
CA PRO A 16 -21.00 4.04 -13.82
C PRO A 16 -21.88 5.24 -13.49
N ASP A 17 -22.33 5.37 -12.25
CA ASP A 17 -23.14 6.47 -11.73
C ASP A 17 -22.38 7.80 -11.66
N ARG A 18 -21.05 7.76 -11.69
CA ARG A 18 -20.19 8.97 -11.62
C ARG A 18 -19.98 9.65 -12.97
N GLY A 19 -20.39 9.03 -14.07
CA GLY A 19 -20.15 9.54 -15.42
C GLY A 19 -18.67 9.50 -15.81
N GLU A 20 -18.26 10.37 -16.74
CA GLU A 20 -16.85 10.49 -17.15
C GLU A 20 -16.06 11.32 -16.14
N THR A 21 -14.91 10.80 -15.72
CA THR A 21 -13.97 11.50 -14.83
C THR A 21 -12.62 11.72 -15.53
N PRO A 22 -11.86 12.77 -15.15
CA PRO A 22 -10.51 12.95 -15.68
C PRO A 22 -9.60 11.78 -15.31
N LEU A 23 -8.89 11.25 -16.29
CA LEU A 23 -7.95 10.15 -16.10
C LEU A 23 -6.69 10.63 -15.35
N HIS A 24 -6.02 9.71 -14.64
CA HIS A 24 -4.75 9.99 -13.98
C HIS A 24 -3.63 10.04 -15.01
N PHE A 25 -2.79 11.07 -14.91
CA PHE A 25 -1.53 11.12 -15.64
C PHE A 25 -0.51 10.20 -14.98
N LEU A 26 0.11 9.30 -15.75
CA LEU A 26 1.07 8.32 -15.25
C LEU A 26 2.50 8.62 -15.70
N ALA A 27 2.69 8.94 -16.98
CA ALA A 27 4.01 9.15 -17.54
C ALA A 27 4.00 10.12 -18.72
N GLN A 28 5.14 10.80 -18.92
CA GLN A 28 5.47 11.53 -20.14
C GLN A 28 6.82 11.05 -20.64
N ILE A 29 6.92 10.81 -21.95
CA ILE A 29 8.12 10.23 -22.55
C ILE A 29 8.46 11.06 -23.79
N ALA A 30 9.68 11.59 -23.81
CA ALA A 30 10.20 12.29 -24.98
C ALA A 30 10.53 11.25 -26.07
N CYS A 31 9.90 11.38 -27.24
CA CYS A 31 10.09 10.40 -28.31
C CYS A 31 11.50 10.46 -28.92
N ALA A 32 12.21 11.58 -28.76
CA ALA A 32 13.59 11.75 -29.20
C ALA A 32 14.60 10.94 -28.37
N ASP A 33 14.24 10.57 -27.14
CA ASP A 33 15.09 9.75 -26.27
C ASP A 33 14.88 8.24 -26.52
N LEU A 34 13.90 7.87 -27.36
CA LEU A 34 13.62 6.48 -27.69
C LEU A 34 14.63 5.92 -28.68
N PRO A 35 15.07 4.65 -28.52
CA PRO A 35 15.93 4.00 -29.51
C PRO A 35 15.30 3.96 -30.89
N ALA A 36 16.10 4.19 -31.94
CA ALA A 36 15.60 4.28 -33.31
C ALA A 36 14.88 2.99 -33.74
N GLU A 37 15.39 1.84 -33.29
CA GLU A 37 14.89 0.50 -33.57
C GLU A 37 13.68 0.07 -32.75
N LEU A 38 13.26 0.87 -31.74
CA LEU A 38 12.11 0.54 -30.90
C LEU A 38 10.88 0.29 -31.77
N TRP A 39 10.13 -0.78 -31.46
CA TRP A 39 8.97 -1.23 -32.24
C TRP A 39 9.27 -1.49 -33.73
N GLY A 40 10.50 -1.89 -34.06
CA GLY A 40 10.92 -2.12 -35.44
C GLY A 40 11.07 -0.84 -36.25
N GLY A 41 11.31 0.30 -35.60
CA GLY A 41 11.39 1.61 -36.25
C GLY A 41 10.05 2.31 -36.43
N LEU A 42 8.96 1.75 -35.89
CA LEU A 42 7.63 2.35 -35.94
C LEU A 42 7.42 3.39 -34.82
N GLY A 43 6.40 4.21 -34.99
CA GLY A 43 5.97 5.21 -34.01
C GLY A 43 6.75 6.54 -34.09
N PRO A 44 6.44 7.49 -33.19
CA PRO A 44 7.05 8.81 -33.22
C PRO A 44 8.53 8.76 -32.77
N ARG A 45 9.33 9.67 -33.33
CA ARG A 45 10.73 9.94 -32.93
C ARG A 45 10.97 11.40 -32.53
N GLU A 46 9.92 12.19 -32.60
CA GLU A 46 9.87 13.58 -32.18
C GLU A 46 8.59 13.79 -31.37
N GLY A 47 8.57 14.85 -30.57
CA GLY A 47 7.47 15.13 -29.65
C GLY A 47 7.47 14.23 -28.42
N TRP A 48 6.27 13.99 -27.89
CA TRP A 48 6.05 13.33 -26.60
C TRP A 48 4.88 12.37 -26.65
N LEU A 49 4.96 11.31 -25.86
CA LEU A 49 3.83 10.46 -25.50
C LEU A 49 3.42 10.76 -24.06
N LEU A 50 2.14 11.09 -23.84
CA LEU A 50 1.55 11.24 -22.52
C LEU A 50 0.62 10.06 -22.22
N LEU A 51 0.86 9.34 -21.13
CA LEU A 51 0.07 8.19 -20.72
C LEU A 51 -0.92 8.57 -19.61
N PHE A 52 -2.18 8.23 -19.82
CA PHE A 52 -3.27 8.43 -18.88
C PHE A 52 -4.01 7.12 -18.60
N LEU A 53 -4.49 6.94 -17.38
CA LEU A 53 -5.26 5.76 -16.97
C LEU A 53 -6.39 6.09 -15.99
N ASN A 54 -7.45 5.29 -16.01
CA ASN A 54 -8.49 5.31 -14.99
C ASN A 54 -8.03 4.48 -13.78
N GLY A 55 -7.75 5.13 -12.66
CA GLY A 55 -7.18 4.50 -11.47
C GLY A 55 -8.18 3.71 -10.65
N GLN A 56 -9.48 3.79 -10.98
CA GLN A 56 -10.58 3.11 -10.28
C GLN A 56 -11.31 2.14 -11.22
N GLU A 57 -10.55 1.48 -12.10
CA GLU A 57 -11.07 0.46 -12.99
C GLU A 57 -10.44 -0.88 -12.62
N SER A 58 -11.24 -1.73 -11.98
CA SER A 58 -10.84 -3.07 -11.52
C SER A 58 -10.66 -4.02 -12.70
N PHE A 59 -11.47 -3.84 -13.75
CA PHE A 59 -11.49 -4.65 -14.98
C PHE A 59 -11.14 -3.78 -16.18
N ILE A 60 -9.89 -3.32 -16.22
CA ILE A 60 -9.43 -2.37 -17.24
C ILE A 60 -9.55 -2.92 -18.66
N GLU A 61 -9.56 -4.24 -18.83
CA GLU A 61 -9.71 -4.92 -20.12
C GLU A 61 -11.09 -4.74 -20.74
N ASP A 62 -12.12 -4.57 -19.92
CA ASP A 62 -13.50 -4.41 -20.37
C ASP A 62 -13.81 -2.95 -20.76
N ASN A 63 -12.89 -2.03 -20.48
CA ASN A 63 -13.05 -0.60 -20.74
C ASN A 63 -11.93 -0.04 -21.62
N ASN A 64 -12.17 0.01 -22.93
CA ASN A 64 -11.23 0.58 -23.90
C ASN A 64 -10.99 2.10 -23.77
N LYS A 65 -11.71 2.80 -22.88
CA LYS A 65 -11.48 4.21 -22.54
C LYS A 65 -10.75 4.39 -21.22
N ALA A 66 -10.36 3.30 -20.55
CA ALA A 66 -9.66 3.39 -19.28
C ALA A 66 -8.17 3.73 -19.45
N VAL A 67 -7.61 3.65 -20.66
CA VAL A 67 -6.24 4.08 -20.95
C VAL A 67 -6.22 4.96 -22.18
N HIS A 68 -5.47 6.05 -22.12
CA HIS A 68 -5.25 6.95 -23.25
C HIS A 68 -3.77 7.27 -23.39
N VAL A 69 -3.27 7.20 -24.62
CA VAL A 69 -1.95 7.70 -24.98
C VAL A 69 -2.13 8.88 -25.92
N LEU A 70 -1.67 10.06 -25.49
CA LEU A 70 -1.75 11.27 -26.29
C LEU A 70 -0.38 11.61 -26.89
N PRO A 71 -0.20 11.53 -28.23
CA PRO A 71 0.96 12.12 -28.88
C PRO A 71 0.81 13.64 -28.94
N ILE A 72 1.85 14.37 -28.55
CA ILE A 72 1.91 15.84 -28.67
C ILE A 72 3.26 16.26 -29.25
N GLU A 73 3.28 17.29 -30.09
CA GLU A 73 4.50 17.78 -30.73
C GLU A 73 5.41 18.51 -29.71
N GLU A 74 4.81 19.30 -28.83
CA GLU A 74 5.51 20.05 -27.79
C GLU A 74 4.89 19.75 -26.43
N LEU A 75 5.71 19.58 -25.39
CA LEU A 75 5.23 19.24 -24.06
C LEU A 75 4.33 20.33 -23.44
N GLY A 76 4.57 21.60 -23.77
CA GLY A 76 3.91 22.74 -23.10
C GLY A 76 4.22 22.84 -21.59
N PRO A 77 3.61 23.78 -20.87
CA PRO A 77 3.82 23.94 -19.43
C PRO A 77 3.25 22.77 -18.62
N GLU A 78 3.74 22.60 -17.38
CA GLU A 78 3.15 21.68 -16.40
C GLU A 78 1.71 22.10 -16.09
N ARG A 79 0.79 21.13 -16.05
CA ARG A 79 -0.64 21.35 -15.79
C ARG A 79 -1.06 20.52 -14.59
N GLU A 80 -1.83 21.14 -13.70
CA GLU A 80 -2.49 20.41 -12.62
C GLU A 80 -3.62 19.52 -13.17
N PRO A 81 -3.87 18.35 -12.56
CA PRO A 81 -5.03 17.53 -12.89
C PRO A 81 -6.33 18.35 -12.81
N PRO A 82 -7.28 18.17 -13.74
CA PRO A 82 -8.54 18.89 -13.71
C PRO A 82 -9.35 18.60 -12.42
N PRO A 83 -10.22 19.53 -12.00
CA PRO A 83 -11.17 19.24 -10.93
C PRO A 83 -11.98 17.98 -11.24
N GLY A 84 -12.17 17.13 -10.22
CA GLY A 84 -12.89 15.86 -10.36
C GLY A 84 -12.02 14.64 -10.66
N THR A 85 -10.70 14.80 -10.83
CA THR A 85 -9.77 13.65 -10.78
C THR A 85 -9.93 12.93 -9.44
N LEU A 86 -10.12 11.62 -9.51
CA LEU A 86 -10.35 10.77 -8.34
C LEU A 86 -9.02 10.55 -7.58
N PRO A 87 -9.05 9.98 -6.36
CA PRO A 87 -7.82 9.57 -5.67
C PRO A 87 -7.11 8.42 -6.41
N VAL A 88 -5.77 8.38 -6.31
CA VAL A 88 -4.94 7.38 -7.02
C VAL A 88 -5.13 5.94 -6.54
N ALA A 89 -5.66 5.76 -5.34
CA ALA A 89 -5.99 4.45 -4.79
C ALA A 89 -7.50 4.33 -4.60
N ASP A 90 -8.05 3.21 -5.03
CA ASP A 90 -9.45 2.82 -4.83
C ASP A 90 -9.66 1.94 -3.58
N GLU A 91 -8.59 1.75 -2.78
CA GLU A 91 -8.52 0.87 -1.61
C GLU A 91 -8.70 -0.63 -1.92
N THR A 92 -8.79 -1.02 -3.20
CA THR A 92 -9.13 -2.39 -3.60
C THR A 92 -8.13 -2.98 -4.59
N PHE A 93 -7.83 -2.27 -5.69
CA PHE A 93 -7.02 -2.76 -6.80
C PHE A 93 -5.90 -1.81 -7.23
N SER A 94 -5.82 -0.58 -6.71
CA SER A 94 -4.76 0.34 -7.11
C SER A 94 -4.05 1.03 -5.95
N GLY A 95 -2.72 1.11 -6.06
CA GLY A 95 -1.84 1.85 -5.16
C GLY A 95 -1.55 1.14 -3.82
N PRO A 96 -0.66 1.70 -2.99
CA PRO A 96 -0.32 1.14 -1.69
C PRO A 96 -1.46 1.36 -0.68
N ASP A 97 -1.35 0.70 0.48
CA ASP A 97 -2.22 0.96 1.62
C ASP A 97 -2.00 2.40 2.15
N TYR A 98 -2.97 3.29 1.90
CA TYR A 98 -3.03 4.66 2.42
C TYR A 98 -3.64 4.74 3.83
N GLY A 99 -3.58 3.68 4.63
CA GLY A 99 -4.07 3.64 6.02
C GLY A 99 -3.44 4.66 6.97
N PHE A 100 -2.45 5.43 6.51
CA PHE A 100 -1.83 6.55 7.20
C PHE A 100 -2.49 7.91 6.95
N VAL A 101 -3.42 8.04 5.98
CA VAL A 101 -4.24 9.25 5.81
C VAL A 101 -5.57 9.12 6.56
N ARG A 102 -6.22 10.25 6.89
CA ARG A 102 -7.44 10.24 7.74
C ARG A 102 -8.67 9.69 7.01
N SER A 103 -8.75 9.93 5.71
CA SER A 103 -9.90 9.58 4.89
C SER A 103 -9.53 9.41 3.42
N GLN A 104 -10.44 8.81 2.64
CA GLN A 104 -10.30 8.68 1.19
C GLN A 104 -10.07 10.02 0.48
N ASN A 105 -10.62 11.12 1.03
CA ASN A 105 -10.45 12.45 0.47
C ASN A 105 -9.06 13.04 0.70
N ASP A 106 -8.27 12.47 1.62
CA ASP A 106 -6.89 12.88 1.88
C ASP A 106 -5.88 12.06 1.04
N ILE A 107 -6.33 11.04 0.27
CA ILE A 107 -5.48 10.30 -0.65
C ILE A 107 -5.11 11.20 -1.85
N PRO A 108 -3.85 11.23 -2.30
CA PRO A 108 -3.43 12.03 -3.45
C PRO A 108 -4.25 11.73 -4.71
N THR A 109 -4.50 12.76 -5.53
CA THR A 109 -5.12 12.61 -6.86
C THR A 109 -4.09 12.45 -7.98
N ARG A 110 -2.80 12.51 -7.64
CA ARG A 110 -1.67 12.36 -8.57
C ARG A 110 -0.70 11.31 -8.06
N TRP A 111 -0.16 10.52 -8.99
CA TRP A 111 0.94 9.61 -8.70
C TRP A 111 2.19 10.39 -8.30
N ARG A 112 3.08 9.75 -7.54
CA ARG A 112 4.35 10.39 -7.19
C ARG A 112 5.15 10.65 -8.46
N ARG A 113 5.64 11.87 -8.60
CA ARG A 113 6.62 12.17 -9.65
C ARG A 113 7.92 11.47 -9.29
N TRP A 114 8.34 10.54 -10.13
CA TRP A 114 9.62 9.85 -9.98
C TRP A 114 10.47 10.09 -11.23
N PRO A 115 11.78 10.36 -11.10
CA PRO A 115 12.65 10.46 -12.27
C PRO A 115 12.70 9.11 -12.98
N VAL A 116 12.66 9.16 -14.32
CA VAL A 116 12.73 7.97 -15.19
C VAL A 116 13.93 8.15 -16.11
N ASP A 117 14.78 7.12 -16.16
CA ASP A 117 15.86 6.99 -17.13
C ASP A 117 15.48 5.90 -18.14
N LEU A 118 15.80 6.12 -19.42
CA LEU A 118 15.60 5.12 -20.48
C LEU A 118 16.87 4.31 -20.68
N VAL A 119 16.78 3.00 -20.49
CA VAL A 119 17.88 2.06 -20.69
C VAL A 119 17.50 1.05 -21.76
N THR A 120 18.32 0.96 -22.81
CA THR A 120 18.07 0.02 -23.92
C THR A 120 18.63 -1.35 -23.58
N ILE A 121 17.76 -2.36 -23.62
CA ILE A 121 18.13 -3.75 -23.32
C ILE A 121 17.69 -4.64 -24.49
N PRO A 122 18.62 -5.36 -25.14
CA PRO A 122 18.26 -6.23 -26.26
C PRO A 122 17.28 -7.33 -25.83
N SER A 123 16.17 -7.48 -26.56
CA SER A 123 15.27 -8.62 -26.36
C SER A 123 15.97 -9.90 -26.83
N ARG A 124 16.48 -10.69 -25.89
CA ARG A 124 17.07 -12.00 -26.14
C ARG A 124 16.33 -13.02 -25.30
N SER A 125 15.86 -14.10 -25.92
CA SER A 125 15.34 -15.25 -25.17
C SER A 125 16.46 -15.80 -24.30
N VAL A 126 16.19 -15.97 -23.01
CA VAL A 126 17.13 -16.62 -22.10
C VAL A 126 17.06 -18.13 -22.35
N GLU A 127 18.17 -18.76 -22.73
CA GLU A 127 18.23 -20.22 -22.87
C GLU A 127 18.16 -20.89 -21.50
N GLY A 128 17.24 -21.84 -21.30
CA GLY A 128 17.23 -22.73 -20.13
C GLY A 128 16.13 -22.50 -19.08
N SER A 129 15.32 -21.45 -19.17
CA SER A 129 14.12 -21.32 -18.32
C SER A 129 12.95 -22.11 -18.91
N THR A 130 12.18 -22.80 -18.05
CA THR A 130 10.92 -23.45 -18.45
C THR A 130 9.83 -22.44 -18.81
N GLU A 131 9.99 -21.19 -18.40
CA GLU A 131 9.13 -20.05 -18.73
C GLU A 131 9.86 -19.12 -19.70
N ARG A 132 9.20 -18.65 -20.76
CA ARG A 132 9.76 -17.70 -21.74
C ARG A 132 9.93 -16.30 -21.11
N THR A 133 10.87 -16.14 -20.19
CA THR A 133 11.33 -14.81 -19.77
C THR A 133 12.44 -14.32 -20.69
N ILE A 134 12.38 -13.04 -21.05
CA ILE A 134 13.46 -12.34 -21.75
C ILE A 134 14.36 -11.55 -20.78
N ILE A 135 14.04 -11.58 -19.49
CA ILE A 135 14.80 -10.89 -18.45
C ILE A 135 15.78 -11.86 -17.80
N PRO A 136 17.08 -11.52 -17.72
CA PRO A 136 18.05 -12.24 -16.90
C PRO A 136 17.62 -12.29 -15.42
N GLU A 137 18.07 -13.32 -14.70
CA GLU A 137 18.04 -13.29 -13.23
C GLU A 137 18.79 -12.05 -12.70
N ASP A 138 18.34 -11.51 -11.56
CA ASP A 138 18.90 -10.31 -10.94
C ASP A 138 19.00 -9.10 -11.89
N PHE A 139 17.88 -8.79 -12.56
CA PHE A 139 17.85 -7.72 -13.53
C PHE A 139 18.07 -6.35 -12.93
N ALA A 140 17.65 -6.15 -11.68
CA ALA A 140 17.91 -4.92 -10.95
C ALA A 140 19.42 -4.63 -10.88
N GLY A 141 20.25 -5.64 -10.61
CA GLY A 141 21.71 -5.49 -10.62
C GLY A 141 22.25 -5.04 -11.99
N THR A 142 21.63 -5.47 -13.09
CA THR A 142 21.99 -5.00 -14.44
C THR A 142 21.50 -3.57 -14.70
N LEU A 143 20.24 -3.29 -14.37
CA LEU A 143 19.58 -2.01 -14.63
C LEU A 143 20.24 -0.85 -13.85
N TYR A 144 20.72 -1.14 -12.65
CA TYR A 144 21.32 -0.15 -11.75
C TYR A 144 22.84 -0.27 -11.62
N ASP A 145 23.52 -0.85 -12.62
CA ASP A 145 24.99 -0.93 -12.71
C ASP A 145 25.65 -1.45 -11.42
N GLY A 146 25.11 -2.55 -10.87
CA GLY A 146 25.58 -3.19 -9.65
C GLY A 146 25.26 -2.44 -8.35
N ALA A 147 24.52 -1.33 -8.41
CA ALA A 147 24.03 -0.68 -7.21
C ALA A 147 23.12 -1.65 -6.42
N PRO A 148 23.19 -1.68 -5.08
CA PRO A 148 22.38 -2.59 -4.29
C PRO A 148 20.89 -2.38 -4.55
N ALA A 149 20.21 -3.48 -4.87
CA ALA A 149 18.76 -3.60 -4.86
C ALA A 149 18.40 -4.69 -3.84
N ARG A 150 17.33 -4.48 -3.07
CA ARG A 150 16.85 -5.51 -2.14
C ARG A 150 16.05 -6.55 -2.95
N PRO A 151 16.14 -7.86 -2.64
CA PRO A 151 15.14 -8.80 -3.12
C PRO A 151 13.74 -8.36 -2.66
N ALA A 152 12.71 -8.62 -3.46
CA ALA A 152 11.34 -8.38 -3.04
C ALA A 152 11.05 -9.18 -1.76
N THR A 153 10.95 -8.48 -0.62
CA THR A 153 10.58 -9.09 0.66
C THR A 153 9.35 -8.40 1.25
N THR A 154 8.63 -9.15 2.08
CA THR A 154 7.39 -8.68 2.73
C THR A 154 7.64 -7.86 3.99
N ASP A 155 8.89 -7.55 4.35
CA ASP A 155 9.23 -6.87 5.61
C ASP A 155 9.32 -5.35 5.44
N TRP A 156 8.23 -4.75 4.95
CA TRP A 156 8.16 -3.31 4.63
C TRP A 156 7.75 -2.44 5.83
N MET A 157 7.32 -3.04 6.96
CA MET A 157 6.78 -2.29 8.09
C MET A 157 7.85 -1.91 9.11
N ARG A 158 8.51 -0.77 8.87
CA ARG A 158 9.50 -0.16 9.77
C ARG A 158 8.83 0.65 10.89
N THR A 159 8.24 -0.03 11.86
CA THR A 159 7.48 0.64 12.95
C THR A 159 8.34 1.15 14.10
N GLU A 160 9.60 0.71 14.18
CA GLU A 160 10.51 1.08 15.28
C GLU A 160 11.21 2.43 15.08
N LEU A 161 11.23 2.93 13.83
CA LEU A 161 11.93 4.16 13.48
C LEU A 161 11.09 5.40 13.77
N ALA A 162 11.74 6.42 14.33
CA ALA A 162 11.14 7.71 14.63
C ALA A 162 10.92 8.55 13.37
N PRO A 163 9.76 9.21 13.17
CA PRO A 163 9.59 10.21 12.11
C PRO A 163 10.76 11.20 12.07
N PHE A 164 11.29 11.51 10.89
CA PHE A 164 12.41 12.45 10.77
C PHE A 164 11.97 13.90 10.55
N SER A 165 10.69 14.14 10.27
CA SER A 165 10.10 15.48 10.13
C SER A 165 8.75 15.60 10.85
N TRP A 166 8.33 16.85 11.08
CA TRP A 166 7.00 17.14 11.64
C TRP A 166 5.86 16.68 10.73
N ARG A 167 6.06 16.70 9.41
CA ARG A 167 5.11 16.12 8.45
C ARG A 167 4.92 14.62 8.68
N GLY A 168 6.00 13.88 8.94
CA GLY A 168 5.91 12.47 9.30
C GLY A 168 5.10 12.22 10.57
N VAL A 169 5.19 13.12 11.56
CA VAL A 169 4.34 13.04 12.76
C VAL A 169 2.85 13.15 12.40
N LEU A 170 2.46 13.98 11.43
CA LEU A 170 1.07 14.05 10.99
C LEU A 170 0.57 12.71 10.44
N TYR A 171 1.39 11.95 9.71
CA TYR A 171 1.00 10.61 9.23
C TYR A 171 0.77 9.62 10.38
N VAL A 172 1.59 9.71 11.44
CA VAL A 172 1.38 8.93 12.67
C VAL A 172 0.02 9.28 13.30
N LEU A 173 -0.27 10.57 13.50
CA LEU A 173 -1.52 11.00 14.12
C LEU A 173 -2.74 10.69 13.25
N ASP A 174 -2.63 10.84 11.93
CA ASP A 174 -3.72 10.61 10.98
C ASP A 174 -4.06 9.12 10.87
N SER A 175 -3.05 8.24 10.91
CA SER A 175 -3.23 6.79 11.04
C SER A 175 -4.01 6.42 12.30
N ILE A 176 -3.69 7.05 13.44
CA ILE A 176 -4.40 6.82 14.70
C ILE A 176 -5.84 7.30 14.59
N GLU A 177 -6.06 8.50 14.03
CA GLU A 177 -7.41 9.06 13.88
C GLU A 177 -8.29 8.17 13.00
N ARG A 178 -7.76 7.68 11.87
CA ARG A 178 -8.44 6.72 11.00
C ARG A 178 -8.82 5.47 11.77
N LYS A 179 -7.87 4.87 12.51
CA LYS A 179 -8.13 3.67 13.32
C LYS A 179 -9.09 3.90 14.47
N LEU A 180 -9.16 5.10 15.04
CA LEU A 180 -10.16 5.47 16.07
C LEU A 180 -11.55 5.70 15.48
N ALA A 181 -11.65 6.09 14.20
CA ALA A 181 -12.90 6.29 13.48
C ALA A 181 -13.54 4.97 13.01
N GLU A 182 -12.76 3.91 12.86
CA GLU A 182 -13.28 2.57 12.53
C GLU A 182 -14.26 2.05 13.60
N ASN A 183 -15.28 1.31 13.14
CA ASN A 183 -16.21 0.63 14.03
C ASN A 183 -15.50 -0.53 14.73
N LEU A 184 -15.59 -0.57 16.07
CA LEU A 184 -15.24 -1.79 16.78
C LEU A 184 -16.23 -2.88 16.39
N LEU A 185 -15.72 -4.07 16.04
CA LEU A 185 -16.57 -5.23 15.82
C LEU A 185 -17.28 -5.55 17.15
N PRO A 186 -18.63 -5.45 17.23
CA PRO A 186 -19.35 -5.85 18.41
C PRO A 186 -19.34 -7.37 18.51
N MET A 187 -19.50 -7.88 19.72
CA MET A 187 -19.80 -9.30 19.93
C MET A 187 -21.05 -9.67 19.13
N THR A 188 -20.91 -10.62 18.21
CA THR A 188 -21.97 -10.98 17.27
C THR A 188 -23.10 -11.72 17.98
N LYS A 189 -24.27 -11.81 17.33
CA LYS A 189 -25.38 -12.63 17.83
C LYS A 189 -24.96 -14.10 17.97
N GLN A 190 -24.16 -14.62 17.05
CA GLN A 190 -23.65 -16.00 17.09
C GLN A 190 -22.73 -16.23 18.29
N ASP A 191 -21.82 -15.29 18.58
CA ASP A 191 -20.94 -15.36 19.75
C ASP A 191 -21.74 -15.47 21.05
N ARG A 192 -22.76 -14.62 21.20
CA ARG A 192 -23.63 -14.62 22.38
C ARG A 192 -24.40 -15.93 22.55
N ILE A 193 -24.85 -16.53 21.44
CA ILE A 193 -25.52 -17.83 21.45
C ILE A 193 -24.52 -18.93 21.83
N HIS A 194 -23.33 -18.91 21.22
CA HIS A 194 -22.28 -19.88 21.47
C HIS A 194 -21.86 -19.90 22.94
N MET A 195 -21.61 -18.73 23.53
CA MET A 195 -21.22 -18.60 24.93
C MET A 195 -22.30 -19.10 25.91
N LYS A 196 -23.58 -19.03 25.54
CA LYS A 196 -24.70 -19.51 26.38
C LYS A 196 -24.87 -21.03 26.37
N ARG A 197 -24.11 -21.76 25.56
CA ARG A 197 -24.15 -23.22 25.55
C ARG A 197 -23.77 -23.79 26.92
N PRO A 198 -24.50 -24.78 27.45
CA PRO A 198 -24.10 -25.46 28.67
C PRO A 198 -22.66 -26.00 28.56
N GLY A 199 -21.85 -25.79 29.60
CA GLY A 199 -20.46 -26.25 29.63
C GLY A 199 -19.44 -25.35 28.94
N TRP A 200 -19.86 -24.28 28.24
CA TRP A 200 -18.94 -23.41 27.47
C TRP A 200 -17.78 -22.86 28.32
N ILE A 201 -18.04 -22.40 29.56
CA ILE A 201 -16.96 -21.90 30.43
C ILE A 201 -15.92 -22.98 30.72
N GLY A 202 -16.37 -24.21 30.98
CA GLY A 202 -15.49 -25.35 31.23
C GLY A 202 -14.66 -25.68 30.00
N GLU A 203 -15.28 -25.70 28.81
CA GLU A 203 -14.59 -25.91 27.53
C GLU A 203 -13.57 -24.80 27.24
N ALA A 204 -13.95 -23.52 27.40
CA ALA A 204 -13.08 -22.38 27.15
C ALA A 204 -11.89 -22.34 28.13
N THR A 205 -12.17 -22.65 29.40
CA THR A 205 -11.17 -22.83 30.45
C THR A 205 -10.16 -23.92 30.10
N ALA A 206 -10.64 -25.11 29.75
CA ALA A 206 -9.78 -26.24 29.38
C ALA A 206 -8.94 -25.92 28.14
N SER A 207 -9.53 -25.21 27.16
CA SER A 207 -8.81 -24.76 25.96
C SER A 207 -7.69 -23.78 26.30
N LEU A 208 -7.92 -22.82 27.21
CA LEU A 208 -6.88 -21.89 27.69
C LEU A 208 -5.78 -22.64 28.46
N ASP A 209 -6.14 -23.57 29.35
CA ASP A 209 -5.18 -24.35 30.13
C ASP A 209 -4.28 -25.20 29.20
N GLN A 210 -4.86 -25.82 28.17
CA GLN A 210 -4.10 -26.56 27.14
C GLN A 210 -3.18 -25.62 26.34
N ALA A 211 -3.66 -24.45 25.94
CA ALA A 211 -2.85 -23.47 25.21
C ALA A 211 -1.67 -22.95 26.05
N LEU A 212 -1.89 -22.69 27.35
CA LEU A 212 -0.87 -22.29 28.30
C LEU A 212 0.20 -23.38 28.47
N ALA A 213 -0.20 -24.63 28.70
CA ALA A 213 0.73 -25.74 28.85
C ALA A 213 1.62 -25.92 27.60
N ARG A 214 1.01 -25.87 26.41
CA ARG A 214 1.73 -25.93 25.13
C ARG A 214 2.72 -24.78 25.00
N LEU A 215 2.28 -23.55 25.25
CA LEU A 215 3.08 -22.36 25.01
C LEU A 215 4.26 -22.24 25.99
N ARG A 216 4.08 -22.66 27.25
CA ARG A 216 5.16 -22.77 28.24
C ARG A 216 6.22 -23.78 27.83
N GLY A 217 5.81 -24.97 27.38
CA GLY A 217 6.75 -25.98 26.86
C GLY A 217 7.54 -25.48 25.64
N GLN A 218 6.93 -24.67 24.78
CA GLN A 218 7.63 -24.03 23.66
C GLN A 218 8.56 -22.90 24.11
N ALA A 219 8.16 -22.10 25.10
CA ALA A 219 8.93 -20.94 25.56
C ALA A 219 10.31 -21.33 26.14
N GLU A 220 10.39 -22.50 26.78
CA GLU A 220 11.64 -23.04 27.34
C GLU A 220 12.69 -23.35 26.27
N GLN A 221 12.26 -23.58 25.03
CA GLN A 221 13.11 -24.01 23.91
C GLN A 221 13.23 -22.95 22.82
N SER A 222 12.53 -21.81 22.96
CA SER A 222 12.40 -20.81 21.91
C SER A 222 13.38 -19.65 22.09
N PRO A 223 14.10 -19.23 21.03
CA PRO A 223 14.88 -18.00 21.06
C PRO A 223 14.00 -16.74 21.19
N ASN A 224 12.69 -16.84 20.90
CA ASN A 224 11.72 -15.73 21.00
C ASN A 224 10.98 -15.70 22.34
N ARG A 225 11.65 -16.07 23.43
CA ARG A 225 11.06 -16.18 24.77
C ARG A 225 10.20 -14.98 25.20
N PRO A 226 10.58 -13.70 24.99
CA PRO A 226 9.75 -12.56 25.39
C PRO A 226 8.35 -12.55 24.77
N GLN A 227 8.24 -12.89 23.48
CA GLN A 227 6.94 -12.96 22.79
C GLN A 227 6.07 -14.10 23.34
N HIS A 228 6.70 -15.22 23.74
CA HIS A 228 5.99 -16.31 24.39
C HIS A 228 5.50 -15.90 25.79
N GLU A 229 6.32 -15.19 26.57
CA GLU A 229 5.97 -14.71 27.91
C GLU A 229 4.80 -13.71 27.88
N GLU A 230 4.78 -12.79 26.92
CA GLU A 230 3.65 -11.89 26.69
C GLU A 230 2.37 -12.67 26.37
N ARG A 231 2.43 -13.61 25.41
CA ARG A 231 1.28 -14.46 25.05
C ARG A 231 0.80 -15.34 26.21
N ILE A 232 1.70 -15.81 27.08
CA ILE A 232 1.35 -16.53 28.31
C ILE A 232 0.59 -15.60 29.26
N SER A 233 1.09 -14.38 29.50
CA SER A 233 0.43 -13.38 30.34
C SER A 233 -0.99 -13.04 29.87
N ASP A 234 -1.19 -12.94 28.55
CA ASP A 234 -2.51 -12.73 27.95
C ASP A 234 -3.46 -13.89 28.20
N LEU A 235 -2.98 -15.13 28.03
CA LEU A 235 -3.77 -16.34 28.27
C LEU A 235 -4.12 -16.51 29.76
N GLU A 236 -3.18 -16.23 30.66
CA GLU A 236 -3.43 -16.23 32.11
C GLU A 236 -4.46 -15.18 32.50
N SER A 237 -4.38 -13.99 31.91
CA SER A 237 -5.37 -12.93 32.12
C SER A 237 -6.76 -13.39 31.67
N ALA A 238 -6.88 -14.01 30.49
CA ALA A 238 -8.14 -14.56 29.99
C ALA A 238 -8.69 -15.67 30.89
N ARG A 239 -7.80 -16.53 31.40
CA ARG A 239 -8.16 -17.62 32.31
C ARG A 239 -8.69 -17.10 33.65
N ARG A 240 -8.04 -16.08 34.21
CA ARG A 240 -8.47 -15.38 35.42
C ARG A 240 -9.82 -14.71 35.21
N PHE A 241 -9.99 -13.99 34.10
CA PHE A 241 -11.24 -13.34 33.73
C PHE A 241 -12.43 -14.31 33.68
N LEU A 242 -12.26 -15.49 33.07
CA LEU A 242 -13.30 -16.53 33.09
C LEU A 242 -13.59 -17.05 34.50
N GLY A 243 -12.56 -17.24 35.33
CA GLY A 243 -12.71 -17.74 36.69
C GLY A 243 -13.42 -16.77 37.64
N GLU A 244 -13.14 -15.47 37.54
CA GLU A 244 -13.73 -14.42 38.39
C GLU A 244 -15.19 -14.13 38.05
N THR A 245 -15.56 -14.31 36.79
CA THR A 245 -16.88 -13.89 36.30
C THR A 245 -17.97 -14.96 36.52
N GLY A 246 -17.58 -16.22 36.72
CA GLY A 246 -18.45 -17.30 37.22
C GLY A 246 -19.39 -17.94 36.20
N ASP A 247 -20.14 -17.16 35.42
CA ASP A 247 -21.07 -17.66 34.39
C ASP A 247 -21.00 -16.92 33.05
N ALA A 248 -21.57 -17.53 32.00
CA ALA A 248 -21.47 -17.02 30.64
C ALA A 248 -22.18 -15.67 30.43
N VAL A 249 -23.24 -15.40 31.20
CA VAL A 249 -23.99 -14.14 31.14
C VAL A 249 -23.15 -13.03 31.76
N ALA A 250 -22.54 -13.30 32.90
CA ALA A 250 -21.63 -12.38 33.55
C ALA A 250 -20.41 -12.08 32.65
N VAL A 251 -19.86 -13.08 31.94
CA VAL A 251 -18.75 -12.86 30.99
C VAL A 251 -19.21 -11.94 29.85
N GLN A 252 -20.38 -12.18 29.27
CA GLN A 252 -20.93 -11.30 28.22
C GLN A 252 -21.11 -9.86 28.72
N ASN A 253 -21.63 -9.68 29.93
CA ASN A 253 -21.84 -8.36 30.53
C ASN A 253 -20.52 -7.64 30.81
N ALA A 254 -19.52 -8.33 31.35
CA ALA A 254 -18.20 -7.76 31.62
C ALA A 254 -17.48 -7.36 30.32
N MET A 255 -17.56 -8.20 29.28
CA MET A 255 -17.00 -7.87 27.96
C MET A 255 -17.69 -6.65 27.36
N LYS A 256 -19.04 -6.62 27.40
CA LYS A 256 -19.80 -5.46 26.94
C LYS A 256 -19.41 -4.18 27.68
N ALA A 257 -19.34 -4.22 29.02
CA ALA A 257 -18.95 -3.06 29.83
C ALA A 257 -17.54 -2.57 29.47
N SER A 258 -16.59 -3.48 29.25
CA SER A 258 -15.24 -3.11 28.82
C SER A 258 -15.21 -2.51 27.41
N GLN A 259 -16.06 -3.00 26.50
CA GLN A 259 -16.20 -2.45 25.15
C GLN A 259 -16.83 -1.06 25.18
N ASP A 260 -17.87 -0.85 25.99
CA ASP A 260 -18.51 0.46 26.15
C ASP A 260 -17.52 1.48 26.74
N ALA A 261 -16.70 1.07 27.74
CA ALA A 261 -15.64 1.91 28.30
C ALA A 261 -14.54 2.24 27.26
N HIS A 262 -14.16 1.28 26.43
CA HIS A 262 -13.20 1.51 25.35
C HIS A 262 -13.76 2.44 24.27
N LEU A 263 -15.04 2.34 23.92
CA LEU A 263 -15.69 3.28 23.00
C LEU A 263 -15.70 4.71 23.55
N ALA A 264 -15.99 4.89 24.84
CA ALA A 264 -15.89 6.19 25.49
C ALA A 264 -14.45 6.73 25.45
N TRP A 265 -13.46 5.89 25.78
CA TRP A 265 -12.04 6.25 25.67
C TRP A 265 -11.66 6.65 24.23
N ARG A 266 -12.12 5.92 23.19
CA ARG A 266 -11.84 6.27 21.78
C ARG A 266 -12.38 7.65 21.43
N GLN A 267 -13.57 8.01 21.90
CA GLN A 267 -14.15 9.33 21.68
C GLN A 267 -13.30 10.44 22.34
N ASP A 268 -12.88 10.23 23.58
CA ASP A 268 -12.03 11.18 24.30
C ASP A 268 -10.63 11.29 23.67
N ALA A 269 -10.07 10.15 23.24
CA ALA A 269 -8.77 10.08 22.56
C ALA A 269 -8.76 10.88 21.27
N ARG A 270 -9.85 10.87 20.48
CA ARG A 270 -9.98 11.70 19.28
C ARG A 270 -9.88 13.19 19.57
N GLN A 271 -10.44 13.66 20.69
CA GLN A 271 -10.34 15.06 21.09
C GLN A 271 -8.90 15.44 21.46
N ARG A 272 -8.21 14.59 22.23
CA ARG A 272 -6.80 14.78 22.58
C ARG A 272 -5.92 14.77 21.33
N LEU A 273 -6.18 13.85 20.41
CA LEU A 273 -5.46 13.71 19.15
C LEU A 273 -5.66 14.94 18.25
N ALA A 274 -6.87 15.50 18.18
CA ALA A 274 -7.14 16.73 17.43
C ALA A 274 -6.36 17.93 18.00
N ALA A 275 -6.26 18.05 19.32
CA ALA A 275 -5.44 19.08 19.96
C ALA A 275 -3.95 18.91 19.65
N LEU A 276 -3.45 17.66 19.71
CA LEU A 276 -2.08 17.32 19.39
C LEU A 276 -1.75 17.59 17.92
N ARG A 277 -2.64 17.20 17.01
CA ARG A 277 -2.52 17.49 15.57
C ARG A 277 -2.45 18.99 15.32
N LYS A 278 -3.33 19.79 15.93
CA LYS A 278 -3.29 21.26 15.81
C LYS A 278 -1.95 21.83 16.27
N TRP A 279 -1.37 21.30 17.35
CA TRP A 279 -0.05 21.69 17.82
C TRP A 279 1.04 21.33 16.80
N VAL A 280 1.05 20.11 16.26
CA VAL A 280 2.01 19.72 15.20
C VAL A 280 1.85 20.58 13.96
N SER A 281 0.62 20.84 13.51
CA SER A 281 0.34 21.68 12.34
C SER A 281 0.74 23.15 12.50
N SER A 282 1.03 23.60 13.73
CA SER A 282 1.56 24.95 13.97
C SER A 282 3.09 25.04 13.81
N ARG A 283 3.78 23.90 13.65
CA ARG A 283 5.21 23.83 13.36
C ARG A 283 5.46 24.00 11.85
N ASP A 284 6.72 24.24 11.48
CA ASP A 284 7.15 24.02 10.11
C ASP A 284 7.17 22.51 9.85
N LEU A 285 6.26 22.05 8.99
CA LEU A 285 6.08 20.62 8.72
C LEU A 285 7.30 20.01 8.04
N ASP A 286 8.08 20.83 7.32
CA ASP A 286 9.25 20.39 6.57
C ASP A 286 10.56 20.73 7.30
N SER A 287 10.52 20.95 8.62
CA SER A 287 11.73 21.00 9.45
C SER A 287 12.02 19.65 10.11
N PRO A 288 13.29 19.33 10.43
CA PRO A 288 13.65 18.12 11.17
C PRO A 288 12.92 18.01 12.51
N LEU A 289 12.53 16.78 12.89
CA LEU A 289 11.93 16.49 14.19
C LEU A 289 13.02 16.24 15.25
N PRO A 290 13.13 17.05 16.31
CA PRO A 290 14.09 16.78 17.39
C PRO A 290 13.75 15.49 18.13
N SER A 291 14.77 14.65 18.40
CA SER A 291 14.57 13.34 19.05
C SER A 291 13.89 13.45 20.42
N ALA A 292 14.15 14.53 21.16
CA ALA A 292 13.51 14.78 22.46
C ALA A 292 12.00 15.07 22.32
N GLU A 293 11.60 15.84 21.30
CA GLU A 293 10.17 16.12 21.05
C GLU A 293 9.45 14.85 20.59
N TRP A 294 10.10 14.03 19.76
CA TRP A 294 9.56 12.71 19.42
C TRP A 294 9.42 11.81 20.64
N ALA A 295 10.43 11.74 21.52
CA ALA A 295 10.39 10.89 22.70
C ALA A 295 9.24 11.28 23.64
N GLU A 296 9.02 12.59 23.86
CA GLU A 296 7.89 13.08 24.65
C GLU A 296 6.55 12.71 24.00
N LEU A 297 6.43 12.89 22.68
CA LEU A 297 5.22 12.57 21.93
C LEU A 297 4.92 11.07 21.97
N ARG A 298 5.92 10.24 21.67
CA ARG A 298 5.84 8.78 21.70
C ARG A 298 5.36 8.31 23.07
N GLN A 299 5.93 8.86 24.14
CA GLN A 299 5.53 8.50 25.50
C GLN A 299 4.05 8.82 25.76
N LYS A 300 3.57 10.00 25.36
CA LYS A 300 2.14 10.35 25.46
C LYS A 300 1.24 9.36 24.71
N LEU A 301 1.65 8.93 23.51
CA LEU A 301 0.89 7.97 22.71
C LEU A 301 0.91 6.55 23.30
N VAL A 302 2.01 6.15 23.94
CA VAL A 302 2.16 4.84 24.63
C VAL A 302 1.35 4.78 25.93
N ASP A 303 1.33 5.89 26.67
CA ASP A 303 0.62 5.98 27.96
C ASP A 303 -0.89 6.10 27.77
N ASP A 304 -1.34 6.67 26.65
CA ASP A 304 -2.75 6.74 26.30
C ASP A 304 -3.24 5.39 25.75
N ARG A 305 -3.71 4.53 26.65
CA ARG A 305 -4.15 3.16 26.37
C ARG A 305 -5.48 2.85 27.00
N SER A 306 -6.19 1.88 26.42
CA SER A 306 -7.45 1.40 26.97
C SER A 306 -7.61 -0.10 26.74
N PRO A 307 -7.65 -0.90 27.83
CA PRO A 307 -7.89 -2.32 27.69
C PRO A 307 -9.37 -2.62 27.46
N TYR A 308 -9.67 -3.60 26.62
CA TYR A 308 -11.01 -4.18 26.51
C TYR A 308 -10.98 -5.66 26.18
N TRP A 309 -12.10 -6.34 26.47
CA TRP A 309 -12.28 -7.75 26.20
C TRP A 309 -13.11 -7.98 24.95
N PHE A 310 -12.67 -8.92 24.11
CA PHE A 310 -13.42 -9.40 22.97
C PHE A 310 -13.31 -10.93 22.84
N LEU A 311 -14.18 -11.52 22.03
CA LEU A 311 -14.19 -12.98 21.81
C LEU A 311 -13.43 -13.28 20.52
N MET A 312 -12.37 -14.07 20.60
CA MET A 312 -11.59 -14.47 19.43
C MET A 312 -11.97 -15.89 18.99
N GLY A 313 -12.18 -16.10 17.69
CA GLY A 313 -12.25 -17.44 17.09
C GLY A 313 -13.53 -18.24 17.31
N ALA A 314 -14.63 -17.63 17.75
CA ALA A 314 -15.91 -18.33 17.99
C ALA A 314 -16.53 -18.97 16.73
N ARG A 315 -16.09 -18.58 15.52
CA ARG A 315 -16.52 -19.19 14.25
C ARG A 315 -15.78 -20.50 13.90
N ILE A 316 -14.62 -20.75 14.51
CA ILE A 316 -13.71 -21.86 14.14
C ILE A 316 -13.38 -22.74 15.38
N GLY A 317 -13.92 -22.42 16.57
CA GLY A 317 -13.67 -23.18 17.79
C GLY A 317 -14.52 -22.71 18.97
N VAL A 318 -14.06 -23.02 20.19
CA VAL A 318 -14.78 -22.74 21.46
C VAL A 318 -14.96 -21.24 21.73
N GLY A 319 -14.14 -20.39 21.10
CA GLY A 319 -14.14 -18.95 21.34
C GLY A 319 -13.64 -18.61 22.75
N THR A 320 -12.45 -18.04 22.86
CA THR A 320 -11.89 -17.64 24.16
C THR A 320 -11.83 -16.12 24.29
N PRO A 321 -12.13 -15.57 25.48
CA PRO A 321 -11.94 -14.15 25.73
C PRO A 321 -10.48 -13.77 25.50
N ARG A 322 -10.27 -12.63 24.87
CA ARG A 322 -8.96 -12.00 24.69
C ARG A 322 -9.04 -10.58 25.19
N ARG A 323 -7.99 -10.16 25.90
CA ARG A 323 -7.82 -8.78 26.30
C ARG A 323 -6.96 -8.11 25.25
N LEU A 324 -7.49 -7.09 24.59
CA LEU A 324 -6.65 -6.15 23.86
C LEU A 324 -6.22 -5.06 24.86
N ASN A 325 -4.93 -4.73 24.89
CA ASN A 325 -4.40 -3.63 25.70
C ASN A 325 -3.55 -2.70 24.83
N GLY A 326 -4.21 -2.11 23.82
CA GLY A 326 -3.55 -1.22 22.86
C GLY A 326 -3.47 0.22 23.37
N SER A 327 -2.32 0.83 23.10
CA SER A 327 -2.06 2.27 23.17
C SER A 327 -2.43 2.97 21.87
N LEU A 328 -2.43 4.31 21.86
CA LEU A 328 -2.57 5.06 20.62
C LEU A 328 -1.40 4.77 19.65
N LEU A 329 -0.19 4.52 20.16
CA LEU A 329 0.94 4.18 19.29
C LEU A 329 0.73 2.85 18.55
N ASP A 330 0.07 1.87 19.18
CA ASP A 330 -0.23 0.58 18.54
C ASP A 330 -1.20 0.74 17.35
N LEU A 331 -2.03 1.79 17.38
CA LEU A 331 -2.92 2.16 16.27
C LEU A 331 -2.18 2.89 15.13
N ALA A 332 -0.96 3.35 15.36
CA ALA A 332 -0.20 4.20 14.45
C ALA A 332 0.68 3.42 13.47
N ARG A 333 0.55 2.09 13.41
CA ARG A 333 1.46 1.20 12.65
C ARG A 333 1.70 1.67 11.21
N HIS A 334 0.64 2.00 10.48
CA HIS A 334 0.74 2.44 9.09
C HIS A 334 1.36 3.84 9.01
N GLY A 335 0.96 4.74 9.91
CA GLY A 335 1.52 6.08 10.01
C GLY A 335 3.02 6.10 10.31
N LEU A 336 3.51 5.22 11.20
CA LEU A 336 4.93 5.10 11.52
C LEU A 336 5.75 4.63 10.32
N ALA A 337 5.29 3.57 9.63
CA ALA A 337 5.96 3.09 8.43
C ALA A 337 5.97 4.20 7.35
N ALA A 338 4.81 4.82 7.09
CA ALA A 338 4.68 5.84 6.07
C ALA A 338 5.45 7.13 6.37
N ALA A 339 5.60 7.49 7.64
CA ALA A 339 6.39 8.64 8.07
C ALA A 339 7.88 8.51 7.69
N GLN A 340 8.37 7.28 7.53
CA GLN A 340 9.72 7.01 7.01
C GLN A 340 9.70 6.92 5.49
N THR A 341 8.93 5.98 4.95
CA THR A 341 9.05 5.56 3.56
C THR A 341 8.47 6.60 2.62
N GLN A 342 7.27 7.09 2.91
CA GLN A 342 6.55 7.97 1.99
C GLN A 342 7.03 9.40 2.04
N ILE A 343 7.33 9.92 3.24
CA ILE A 343 7.93 11.25 3.36
C ILE A 343 9.33 11.27 2.72
N ALA A 344 10.14 10.23 2.92
CA ALA A 344 11.47 10.18 2.29
C ALA A 344 11.37 10.12 0.77
N ALA A 345 10.44 9.33 0.21
CA ALA A 345 10.22 9.27 -1.24
C ALA A 345 9.74 10.63 -1.81
N ASP A 346 8.83 11.31 -1.12
CA ASP A 346 8.37 12.66 -1.50
C ASP A 346 9.51 13.69 -1.42
N TYR A 347 10.37 13.61 -0.40
CA TYR A 347 11.51 14.51 -0.24
C TYR A 347 12.62 14.20 -1.23
N TYR A 348 12.82 12.94 -1.61
CA TYR A 348 13.90 12.49 -2.49
C TYR A 348 13.84 13.17 -3.86
N THR A 349 12.61 13.38 -4.34
CA THR A 349 12.31 13.98 -5.64
C THR A 349 12.18 15.51 -5.58
N SER A 350 12.28 16.10 -4.38
CA SER A 350 12.25 17.54 -4.16
C SER A 350 13.66 18.07 -3.89
N PRO A 351 14.28 18.85 -4.80
CA PRO A 351 15.61 19.42 -4.59
C PRO A 351 15.74 20.25 -3.31
N LYS A 352 14.63 20.84 -2.82
CA LYS A 352 14.61 21.66 -1.60
C LYS A 352 14.56 20.84 -0.31
N LEU A 353 14.03 19.62 -0.37
CA LEU A 353 13.75 18.79 0.80
C LEU A 353 14.65 17.56 0.90
N ARG A 354 15.31 17.19 -0.20
CA ARG A 354 16.16 16.00 -0.29
C ARG A 354 17.22 15.93 0.80
N ASP A 355 17.85 17.06 1.12
CA ASP A 355 18.91 17.12 2.14
C ASP A 355 18.39 16.96 3.59
N LEU A 356 17.07 16.95 3.78
CA LEU A 356 16.45 16.69 5.09
C LEU A 356 16.29 15.20 5.38
N ILE A 357 16.47 14.33 4.37
CA ILE A 357 16.39 12.88 4.58
C ILE A 357 17.66 12.42 5.31
N PRO A 358 17.53 11.74 6.45
CA PRO A 358 18.69 11.17 7.14
C PRO A 358 19.48 10.23 6.22
N ALA A 359 20.81 10.38 6.17
CA ALA A 359 21.65 9.65 5.22
C ALA A 359 21.66 8.12 5.45
N ASP A 360 21.47 7.70 6.70
CA ASP A 360 21.25 6.31 7.10
C ASP A 360 19.92 5.78 6.58
N LEU A 361 18.82 6.52 6.78
CA LEU A 361 17.52 6.17 6.23
C LEU A 361 17.59 6.07 4.71
N LEU A 362 18.23 7.02 4.04
CA LEU A 362 18.37 7.01 2.59
C LEU A 362 19.14 5.78 2.10
N ARG A 363 20.27 5.44 2.73
CA ARG A 363 21.07 4.24 2.41
C ARG A 363 20.25 2.96 2.53
N GLU A 364 19.30 2.93 3.44
CA GLU A 364 18.42 1.79 3.65
C GLU A 364 17.22 1.75 2.69
N LEU A 365 16.72 2.89 2.22
CA LEU A 365 15.54 2.98 1.34
C LEU A 365 15.89 2.88 -0.15
N GLU A 366 17.04 3.41 -0.58
CA GLU A 366 17.40 3.36 -2.00
C GLU A 366 17.46 1.94 -2.58
N PRO A 367 17.98 0.91 -1.87
CA PRO A 367 17.90 -0.47 -2.36
C PRO A 367 16.47 -0.99 -2.50
N ASP A 368 15.55 -0.55 -1.63
CA ASP A 368 14.13 -0.91 -1.69
C ASP A 368 13.46 -0.24 -2.91
N TRP A 369 13.80 1.01 -3.22
CA TRP A 369 13.29 1.73 -4.41
C TRP A 369 13.83 1.18 -5.73
N ARG A 370 14.94 0.44 -5.71
CA ARG A 370 15.51 -0.25 -6.87
C ARG A 370 14.96 -1.67 -7.05
N THR A 371 14.15 -2.17 -6.12
CA THR A 371 13.58 -3.51 -6.22
C THR A 371 12.62 -3.59 -7.40
N LEU A 372 12.72 -4.68 -8.16
CA LEU A 372 11.79 -5.02 -9.24
C LEU A 372 10.93 -6.20 -8.77
N ASP A 373 9.65 -5.96 -8.52
CA ASP A 373 8.73 -7.01 -8.08
C ASP A 373 8.63 -8.11 -9.14
N GLY A 374 8.86 -9.36 -8.74
CA GLY A 374 8.93 -10.48 -9.68
C GLY A 374 10.03 -10.34 -10.73
N ASN A 375 11.08 -9.55 -10.46
CA ASN A 375 12.13 -9.19 -11.42
C ASN A 375 11.59 -8.46 -12.67
N ARG A 376 10.44 -7.76 -12.54
CA ARG A 376 9.71 -7.13 -13.64
C ARG A 376 9.92 -5.61 -13.65
N PRO A 377 10.49 -5.03 -14.73
CA PRO A 377 10.65 -3.58 -14.88
C PRO A 377 9.42 -2.94 -15.54
N HIS A 378 9.35 -1.61 -15.46
CA HIS A 378 8.63 -0.82 -16.46
C HIS A 378 9.35 -0.93 -17.81
N ARG A 379 8.63 -0.99 -18.94
CA ARG A 379 9.26 -1.06 -20.27
C ARG A 379 8.40 -0.54 -21.42
N MET A 380 9.05 -0.37 -22.57
CA MET A 380 8.44 -0.11 -23.86
C MET A 380 8.97 -1.10 -24.89
N GLY A 381 8.09 -1.70 -25.69
CA GLY A 381 8.48 -2.67 -26.71
C GLY A 381 8.97 -4.01 -26.13
N GLY A 382 9.44 -4.88 -27.03
CA GLY A 382 9.88 -6.23 -26.68
C GLY A 382 8.73 -7.17 -26.32
N THR A 383 9.05 -8.28 -25.65
CA THR A 383 8.08 -9.25 -25.15
C THR A 383 7.57 -8.83 -23.77
N PRO A 384 6.27 -8.88 -23.47
CA PRO A 384 5.74 -8.61 -22.13
C PRO A 384 6.17 -9.68 -21.12
N ASP A 385 6.36 -9.28 -19.86
CA ASP A 385 6.70 -10.21 -18.76
C ASP A 385 5.43 -10.68 -18.03
N VAL A 386 4.62 -11.48 -18.71
CA VAL A 386 3.32 -11.94 -18.20
C VAL A 386 3.45 -12.66 -16.85
N ILE A 387 2.50 -12.40 -15.96
CA ILE A 387 2.36 -13.05 -14.64
C ILE A 387 1.56 -14.34 -14.79
N GLN A 388 0.51 -14.30 -15.63
CA GLN A 388 -0.44 -15.39 -15.77
C GLN A 388 -0.19 -16.15 -17.10
N PRO A 389 0.29 -17.41 -17.05
CA PRO A 389 0.77 -18.12 -18.25
C PRO A 389 -0.28 -18.31 -19.36
N ALA A 390 -1.56 -18.37 -19.00
CA ALA A 390 -2.65 -18.68 -19.93
C ALA A 390 -2.89 -17.58 -20.99
N ARG A 391 -2.41 -16.35 -20.78
CA ARG A 391 -2.62 -15.21 -21.69
C ARG A 391 -1.51 -15.02 -22.73
N GLY A 392 -0.36 -15.70 -22.58
CA GLY A 392 0.81 -15.48 -23.45
C GLY A 392 0.60 -15.83 -24.92
N ASP A 393 -0.28 -16.79 -25.22
CA ASP A 393 -0.58 -17.23 -26.59
C ASP A 393 -1.63 -16.34 -27.30
N GLU A 394 -2.34 -15.49 -26.56
CA GLU A 394 -3.38 -14.58 -27.11
C GLU A 394 -2.80 -13.26 -27.64
N ILE A 395 -1.54 -12.94 -27.34
CA ILE A 395 -0.86 -11.70 -27.74
C ILE A 395 -0.15 -11.92 -29.08
N SER A 396 -0.91 -12.23 -30.14
CA SER A 396 -0.36 -12.39 -31.48
C SER A 396 -0.64 -11.17 -32.36
N GLY A 397 0.38 -10.62 -33.01
CA GLY A 397 0.25 -9.59 -34.05
C GLY A 397 0.27 -8.13 -33.57
N GLU A 398 0.21 -7.89 -32.26
CA GLU A 398 0.33 -6.54 -31.68
C GLU A 398 1.72 -6.28 -31.10
N LEU A 399 2.04 -4.99 -30.89
CA LEU A 399 3.28 -4.56 -30.27
C LEU A 399 3.02 -4.09 -28.84
N LEU A 400 3.87 -4.48 -27.90
CA LEU A 400 3.85 -3.90 -26.55
C LEU A 400 4.26 -2.43 -26.63
N LEU A 401 3.31 -1.54 -26.36
CA LEU A 401 3.55 -0.10 -26.29
C LEU A 401 4.19 0.26 -24.94
N PHE A 402 3.52 -0.12 -23.85
CA PHE A 402 3.98 0.10 -22.47
C PHE A 402 3.71 -1.10 -21.59
N GLN A 403 4.61 -1.36 -20.65
CA GLN A 403 4.37 -2.18 -19.47
C GLN A 403 4.74 -1.37 -18.25
N VAL A 404 3.84 -1.32 -17.27
CA VAL A 404 4.03 -0.59 -16.02
C VAL A 404 3.81 -1.57 -14.88
N ALA A 405 4.93 -2.10 -14.36
CA ALA A 405 4.95 -3.10 -13.30
C ALA A 405 4.78 -2.46 -11.93
N SER A 406 4.40 -3.22 -10.91
CA SER A 406 4.39 -2.70 -9.53
C SER A 406 5.73 -2.07 -9.14
N ASP A 407 5.64 -0.91 -8.50
CA ASP A 407 6.76 -0.06 -8.10
C ASP A 407 6.41 0.70 -6.83
N GLY A 408 7.01 0.26 -5.72
CA GLY A 408 6.80 0.86 -4.41
C GLY A 408 7.30 2.30 -4.29
N ALA A 409 8.31 2.70 -5.07
CA ALA A 409 8.82 4.07 -5.06
C ALA A 409 7.80 5.04 -5.69
N MET A 410 7.10 4.59 -6.74
CA MET A 410 6.06 5.38 -7.42
C MET A 410 4.68 5.31 -6.76
N HIS A 411 4.50 4.47 -5.73
CA HIS A 411 3.18 4.06 -5.22
C HIS A 411 2.31 3.34 -6.24
N TRP A 412 2.91 2.76 -7.27
CA TRP A 412 2.14 2.09 -8.30
C TRP A 412 2.06 0.61 -7.96
N THR A 413 0.87 0.10 -7.64
CA THR A 413 0.68 -1.32 -7.33
C THR A 413 -0.67 -1.75 -7.91
N PRO A 414 -0.71 -2.19 -9.19
CA PRO A 414 -1.92 -2.74 -9.79
C PRO A 414 -2.22 -4.11 -9.18
N GLY A 415 -3.35 -4.23 -8.50
CA GLY A 415 -3.83 -5.40 -7.78
C GLY A 415 -2.82 -5.94 -6.76
N ASP A 416 -2.71 -7.27 -6.67
CA ASP A 416 -1.71 -7.94 -5.83
C ASP A 416 -0.37 -8.02 -6.55
N VAL A 417 0.40 -6.93 -6.50
CA VAL A 417 1.77 -6.81 -7.07
C VAL A 417 1.83 -7.17 -8.57
N GLY A 418 0.89 -6.60 -9.33
CA GLY A 418 0.68 -6.88 -10.73
C GLY A 418 1.50 -6.06 -11.72
N ALA A 419 1.04 -6.04 -12.97
CA ALA A 419 1.51 -5.17 -14.04
C ALA A 419 0.40 -4.80 -15.02
N LEU A 420 0.45 -3.57 -15.54
CA LEU A 420 -0.37 -3.09 -16.64
C LEU A 420 0.40 -3.26 -17.95
N TYR A 421 -0.25 -3.79 -18.98
CA TYR A 421 0.28 -3.93 -20.34
C TYR A 421 -0.61 -3.19 -21.32
N VAL A 422 0.00 -2.40 -22.19
CA VAL A 422 -0.69 -1.63 -23.24
C VAL A 422 -0.12 -2.05 -24.57
N PHE A 423 -0.98 -2.50 -25.48
CA PHE A 423 -0.63 -2.99 -26.80
C PHE A 423 -1.24 -2.12 -27.90
N ILE A 424 -0.56 -2.09 -29.04
CA ILE A 424 -0.99 -1.33 -30.22
C ILE A 424 -0.77 -2.15 -31.50
N ASP A 425 -1.69 -2.00 -32.46
CA ASP A 425 -1.54 -2.53 -33.81
C ASP A 425 -0.35 -1.86 -34.54
N PRO A 426 0.54 -2.62 -35.20
CA PRO A 426 1.69 -2.06 -35.90
C PRO A 426 1.32 -1.01 -36.96
N ALA A 427 0.24 -1.21 -37.71
CA ALA A 427 -0.17 -0.28 -38.76
C ALA A 427 -0.71 1.03 -38.18
N ARG A 428 -1.36 1.00 -37.02
CA ARG A 428 -1.75 2.18 -36.25
C ARG A 428 -0.54 2.94 -35.70
N LEU A 429 0.40 2.24 -35.08
CA LEU A 429 1.64 2.84 -34.59
C LEU A 429 2.43 3.50 -35.73
N ALA A 430 2.49 2.88 -36.91
CA ALA A 430 3.12 3.46 -38.10
C ALA A 430 2.49 4.79 -38.56
N ARG A 431 1.23 5.03 -38.20
CA ARG A 431 0.50 6.27 -38.50
C ARG A 431 0.41 7.22 -37.30
N ASN A 432 1.08 6.91 -36.18
CA ASN A 432 0.96 7.61 -34.91
C ASN A 432 -0.50 7.73 -34.42
N ASP A 433 -1.31 6.69 -34.70
CA ASP A 433 -2.72 6.63 -34.32
C ASP A 433 -2.89 5.82 -33.03
N PHE A 434 -3.09 6.51 -31.92
CA PHE A 434 -3.25 5.93 -30.58
C PHE A 434 -4.73 5.87 -30.15
N SER A 435 -5.67 6.01 -31.08
CA SER A 435 -7.11 6.05 -30.77
C SER A 435 -7.70 4.71 -30.32
N GLU A 436 -7.01 3.60 -30.60
CA GLU A 436 -7.40 2.26 -30.20
C GLU A 436 -6.18 1.52 -29.65
N LEU A 437 -6.27 1.12 -28.39
CA LEU A 437 -5.25 0.38 -27.65
C LEU A 437 -5.91 -0.84 -27.02
N ARG A 438 -5.17 -1.95 -26.95
CA ARG A 438 -5.56 -3.08 -26.11
C ARG A 438 -4.84 -2.98 -24.78
N VAL A 439 -5.57 -3.18 -23.70
CA VAL A 439 -5.02 -3.08 -22.34
C VAL A 439 -5.22 -4.41 -21.64
N THR A 440 -4.27 -4.80 -20.82
CA THR A 440 -4.34 -5.98 -19.97
C THR A 440 -3.76 -5.66 -18.61
N LEU A 441 -4.41 -6.11 -17.53
CA LEU A 441 -3.89 -6.03 -16.18
C LEU A 441 -3.76 -7.45 -15.63
N GLU A 442 -2.60 -7.76 -15.10
CA GLU A 442 -2.36 -9.07 -14.48
C GLU A 442 -1.84 -8.86 -13.07
N THR A 443 -2.25 -9.75 -12.18
CA THR A 443 -1.90 -9.76 -10.75
C THR A 443 -1.57 -11.19 -10.34
N TYR A 444 -0.91 -11.37 -9.19
CA TYR A 444 -0.63 -12.70 -8.65
C TYR A 444 -1.89 -13.46 -8.19
#